data_AF-A0A6P5SSE4-F1
#
_entry.id   AF-A0A6P5SSE4-F1
#
_cell.length_a   1.000
_cell.length_b   1.000
_cell.length_c   1.000
_cell.angle_alpha   90.00
_cell.angle_beta   90.00
_cell.angle_gamma   90.00
#
_symmetry.space_group_name_H-M   'P 1'
#
loop_
_entity.id
_entity.type
_entity.pdbx_description
1 polymer ?
#
loop_
_entity_poly.entity_id
_entity_poly.type
_entity_poly.pdbx_seq_one_letter_code
_entity_poly.pdbx_strand_id
1 'polypeptide(L)'
;MFVEGSDRDHQEEVIDLIIKMPSFNLSVLMTLVLGLLSLSSLSEAEYRYHVCSNTTSFTPNSTYEFNLKLLLSSLTSNATRELGFYNTTAGSQDPNAAVYGSFLCRADLTSDACQDCVATAARETVKEYCPLRKVTIIWYDDCMLRYSNMSFFGNMDKAPSVYLWNVGNITDPNRFNQVLVDTITGLVSVAANAASGAKKFATKEANITGFQELYILVQCTPDLSSTACHWCLLGAITLLPDCCEWKQGGRVLYPSCNVRYEMYPFYTIVAAPPLPLLLPPPPPARSQGGRSRFSPSIIIVTSILALVAVSVLLVAFYCFARRTSVRDEYNTAPSQENAFYCFARRRSVRDEYSNSTAPSQENVGNDTNSVESLQFDLGTIETATSKFSDNNKLGEGGFGVVFKGTLANGHEIAVKRLSKSSKQGVQEFKNEVALVAKLQHRNLVRLLGFCLEGEETILVYEYVPNKSLDYFLFGTKSEKREQLDWSSRCMITEGIARGILYLHEDSRLRVIHRDLKASNILLDGNMNPKISDFGMARMFGVEDQTQGNTKRIVGTYGYMAPEYAMEGLYSVKSDVFSFGILLLEIITGRRNFLGFHPTNHAPTLIGYVRLGSYGTKRKGWS
;
A
#
# COMPACT_ATOMS: atom_id res chain seq x y z
N MET A 1 -66.72 -1.40 -30.75
CA MET A 1 -67.66 -0.54 -29.97
C MET A 1 -67.03 -0.30 -28.60
N PHE A 2 -67.42 0.78 -27.92
CA PHE A 2 -66.70 1.44 -26.80
C PHE A 2 -66.75 0.72 -25.42
N VAL A 3 -65.78 1.08 -24.55
CA VAL A 3 -65.90 1.49 -23.11
C VAL A 3 -65.60 0.53 -21.92
N GLU A 4 -64.48 0.86 -21.25
CA GLU A 4 -64.18 1.14 -19.81
C GLU A 4 -64.51 0.19 -18.62
N GLY A 5 -63.73 0.38 -17.53
CA GLY A 5 -64.01 -0.08 -16.16
C GLY A 5 -62.84 -0.85 -15.52
N SER A 6 -61.73 -0.19 -15.15
CA SER A 6 -61.48 0.40 -13.80
C SER A 6 -61.02 -0.62 -12.76
N ASP A 7 -59.71 -0.65 -12.49
CA ASP A 7 -59.15 -1.12 -11.22
C ASP A 7 -57.87 -0.32 -10.90
N ARG A 8 -58.00 0.69 -10.03
CA ARG A 8 -56.93 1.66 -9.71
C ARG A 8 -57.01 2.14 -8.26
N ASP A 9 -57.28 1.22 -7.33
CA ASP A 9 -57.57 1.53 -5.91
C ASP A 9 -56.77 0.69 -4.89
N HIS A 10 -55.63 0.12 -5.28
CA HIS A 10 -54.77 -0.70 -4.39
C HIS A 10 -53.30 -0.25 -4.30
N GLN A 11 -52.99 0.97 -4.75
CA GLN A 11 -51.60 1.48 -4.77
C GLN A 11 -51.33 2.73 -3.92
N GLU A 12 -52.34 3.39 -3.34
CA GLU A 12 -52.14 4.60 -2.53
C GLU A 12 -52.01 4.33 -1.02
N GLU A 13 -52.63 3.29 -0.44
CA GLU A 13 -52.55 3.03 1.02
C GLU A 13 -51.15 2.64 1.53
N VAL A 14 -50.28 2.09 0.68
CA VAL A 14 -48.92 1.64 1.09
C VAL A 14 -47.94 2.83 1.20
N ILE A 15 -48.19 3.92 0.48
CA ILE A 15 -47.30 5.09 0.44
C ILE A 15 -47.49 5.95 1.70
N ASP A 16 -48.73 6.13 2.16
CA ASP A 16 -49.04 7.01 3.29
C ASP A 16 -48.57 6.46 4.65
N LEU A 17 -48.34 5.14 4.74
CA LEU A 17 -47.79 4.49 5.94
C LEU A 17 -46.28 4.71 6.13
N ILE A 18 -45.54 5.05 5.07
CA ILE A 18 -44.08 5.25 5.10
C ILE A 18 -43.71 6.67 5.56
N ILE A 19 -44.62 7.64 5.42
CA ILE A 19 -44.37 9.06 5.69
C ILE A 19 -44.38 9.41 7.19
N LYS A 20 -44.84 8.51 8.07
CA LYS A 20 -45.09 8.79 9.51
C LYS A 20 -44.07 8.21 10.51
N MET A 21 -42.83 7.92 10.12
CA MET A 21 -41.76 7.64 11.09
C MET A 21 -41.01 8.92 11.49
N PRO A 22 -40.83 9.22 12.79
CA PRO A 22 -40.17 10.45 13.23
C PRO A 22 -38.70 10.43 12.87
N SER A 23 -38.23 11.54 12.31
CA SER A 23 -36.85 11.76 11.89
C SER A 23 -35.88 11.68 13.06
N PHE A 24 -35.26 10.51 13.27
CA PHE A 24 -34.07 10.41 14.08
C PHE A 24 -32.99 11.33 13.50
N ASN A 25 -32.50 12.27 14.32
CA ASN A 25 -31.77 13.44 13.85
C ASN A 25 -30.45 13.05 13.18
N LEU A 26 -30.44 13.01 11.84
CA LEU A 26 -29.29 12.67 11.00
C LEU A 26 -28.06 13.56 11.31
N SER A 27 -28.31 14.79 11.78
CA SER A 27 -27.32 15.73 12.30
C SER A 27 -26.47 15.16 13.44
N VAL A 28 -27.06 14.41 14.39
CA VAL A 28 -26.34 13.80 15.51
C VAL A 28 -25.46 12.65 15.05
N LEU A 29 -25.93 11.85 14.08
CA LEU A 29 -25.12 10.78 13.50
C LEU A 29 -23.97 11.34 12.65
N MET A 30 -24.22 12.40 11.87
CA MET A 30 -23.19 13.08 11.08
C MET A 30 -22.14 13.77 11.95
N THR A 31 -22.49 14.39 13.08
CA THR A 31 -21.48 14.97 14.00
C THR A 31 -20.67 13.89 14.71
N LEU A 32 -21.27 12.73 15.02
CA LEU A 32 -20.53 11.56 15.54
C LEU A 32 -19.57 10.98 14.49
N VAL A 33 -20.00 10.86 13.23
CA VAL A 33 -19.17 10.34 12.13
C VAL A 33 -18.07 11.33 11.73
N LEU A 34 -18.35 12.64 11.68
CA LEU A 34 -17.33 13.66 11.47
C LEU A 34 -16.34 13.75 12.65
N GLY A 35 -16.81 13.51 13.87
CA GLY A 35 -15.97 13.36 15.06
C GLY A 35 -15.12 12.07 15.07
N LEU A 36 -15.50 11.04 14.32
CA LEU A 36 -14.71 9.82 14.12
C LEU A 36 -13.75 9.93 12.93
N LEU A 37 -14.16 10.62 11.85
CA LEU A 37 -13.32 10.88 10.67
C LEU A 37 -12.19 11.88 10.93
N SER A 38 -12.27 12.67 11.99
CA SER A 38 -11.15 13.49 12.48
C SER A 38 -10.13 12.72 13.32
N LEU A 39 -10.36 11.42 13.59
CA LEU A 39 -9.36 10.50 14.19
C LEU A 39 -8.64 9.63 13.14
N SER A 40 -8.16 10.27 12.07
CA SER A 40 -7.13 9.73 11.17
C SER A 40 -6.54 10.92 10.39
N SER A 41 -5.29 11.36 10.60
CA SER A 41 -4.08 10.53 10.70
C SER A 41 -3.18 10.84 11.91
N LEU A 42 -2.97 9.84 12.76
CA LEU A 42 -1.72 9.72 13.52
C LEU A 42 -0.87 8.67 12.81
N SER A 43 0.35 9.04 12.43
CA SER A 43 1.34 8.08 11.96
C SER A 43 1.81 7.28 13.17
N GLU A 44 1.34 6.05 13.33
CA GLU A 44 1.78 5.19 14.43
C GLU A 44 3.28 4.88 14.27
N ALA A 45 4.05 5.04 15.34
CA ALA A 45 5.51 4.95 15.27
C ALA A 45 5.94 3.52 14.91
N GLU A 46 6.65 3.35 13.79
CA GLU A 46 7.03 2.01 13.30
C GLU A 46 8.18 1.43 14.14
N TYR A 47 7.87 0.43 14.97
CA TYR A 47 8.85 -0.29 15.79
C TYR A 47 9.93 -0.97 14.94
N ARG A 48 11.18 -0.98 15.43
CA ARG A 48 12.32 -1.63 14.76
C ARG A 48 12.99 -2.70 15.59
N TYR A 49 13.45 -2.36 16.78
CA TYR A 49 14.21 -3.29 17.63
C TYR A 49 14.27 -2.79 19.08
N HIS A 50 14.54 -3.69 20.02
CA HIS A 50 14.89 -3.33 21.39
C HIS A 50 16.00 -4.24 21.93
N VAL A 51 16.75 -3.74 22.92
CA VAL A 51 17.65 -4.55 23.74
C VAL A 51 17.41 -4.18 25.19
N CYS A 52 17.05 -5.18 26.00
CA CYS A 52 17.06 -5.09 27.45
C CYS A 52 18.21 -5.92 28.02
N SER A 53 18.88 -5.44 29.07
CA SER A 53 19.86 -6.24 29.79
C SER A 53 19.18 -7.37 30.57
N ASN A 54 19.64 -8.61 30.34
CA ASN A 54 19.17 -9.75 31.10
C ASN A 54 19.74 -9.81 32.53
N THR A 55 20.84 -9.10 32.82
CA THR A 55 21.57 -9.18 34.10
C THR A 55 21.12 -8.16 35.15
N THR A 56 20.39 -7.11 34.76
CA THR A 56 20.00 -6.02 35.68
C THR A 56 18.50 -5.76 35.65
N SER A 57 17.82 -6.15 36.74
CA SER A 57 16.38 -5.93 36.96
C SER A 57 16.10 -5.06 38.19
N PHE A 58 14.86 -4.60 38.33
CA PHE A 58 14.35 -3.93 39.52
C PHE A 58 13.10 -4.65 40.06
N THR A 59 12.84 -4.52 41.36
CA THR A 59 11.64 -5.08 41.97
C THR A 59 10.41 -4.20 41.69
N PRO A 60 9.23 -4.79 41.42
CA PRO A 60 7.98 -4.03 41.30
C PRO A 60 7.72 -3.16 42.54
N ASN A 61 7.12 -1.99 42.33
CA ASN A 61 6.84 -0.96 43.35
C ASN A 61 8.07 -0.42 44.10
N SER A 62 9.28 -0.58 43.54
CA SER A 62 10.51 0.01 44.09
C SER A 62 10.63 1.51 43.79
N THR A 63 11.47 2.20 44.58
CA THR A 63 11.92 3.58 44.30
C THR A 63 12.48 3.73 42.89
N TYR A 64 13.17 2.70 42.38
CA TYR A 64 13.69 2.67 41.01
C TYR A 64 12.56 2.70 39.96
N GLU A 65 11.49 1.92 40.15
CA GLU A 65 10.33 1.95 39.24
C GLU A 65 9.63 3.32 39.24
N PHE A 66 9.48 3.93 40.43
CA PHE A 66 8.93 5.28 40.56
C PHE A 66 9.79 6.32 39.83
N ASN A 67 11.11 6.28 40.03
CA ASN A 67 12.05 7.16 39.34
C ASN A 67 12.07 6.93 37.83
N LEU A 68 11.95 5.68 37.35
CA LEU A 68 11.82 5.35 35.93
C LEU A 68 10.53 5.96 35.33
N LYS A 69 9.39 5.89 36.02
CA LYS A 69 8.15 6.55 35.57
C LYS A 69 8.28 8.07 35.49
N LEU A 70 8.93 8.70 36.47
CA LEU A 70 9.25 10.13 36.44
C LEU A 70 10.18 10.48 35.26
N LEU A 71 11.23 9.69 35.03
CA LEU A 71 12.16 9.85 33.92
C LEU A 71 11.45 9.80 32.57
N LEU A 72 10.64 8.75 32.33
CA LEU A 72 9.92 8.56 31.06
C LEU A 72 8.90 9.68 30.80
N SER A 73 8.22 10.17 31.84
CA SER A 73 7.35 11.35 31.76
C SER A 73 8.14 12.62 31.39
N SER A 74 9.32 12.82 31.99
CA SER A 74 10.22 13.94 31.71
C SER A 74 10.78 13.90 30.28
N LEU A 75 11.18 12.72 29.78
CA LEU A 75 11.61 12.55 28.39
C LEU A 75 10.47 12.90 27.41
N THR A 76 9.26 12.39 27.66
CA THR A 76 8.08 12.63 26.81
C THR A 76 7.65 14.10 26.78
N SER A 77 7.69 14.80 27.92
CA SER A 77 7.34 16.22 27.98
C SER A 77 8.39 17.15 27.36
N ASN A 78 9.63 16.67 27.20
CA ASN A 78 10.73 17.41 26.56
C ASN A 78 10.96 17.01 25.09
N ALA A 79 10.13 16.13 24.53
CA ALA A 79 10.23 15.68 23.14
C ALA A 79 9.89 16.77 22.10
N THR A 80 9.23 17.86 22.52
CA THR A 80 8.95 19.04 21.69
C THR A 80 10.16 19.96 21.48
N ARG A 81 11.33 19.67 22.09
CA ARG A 81 12.55 20.48 21.93
C ARG A 81 13.07 20.43 20.49
N GLU A 82 13.43 21.60 19.95
CA GLU A 82 13.91 21.75 18.57
C GLU A 82 15.06 20.82 18.17
N LEU A 83 15.92 20.43 19.12
CA LEU A 83 17.06 19.53 18.86
C LEU A 83 16.66 18.08 18.54
N GLY A 84 15.43 17.66 18.85
CA GLY A 84 15.02 16.25 18.76
C GLY A 84 15.85 15.33 19.66
N PHE A 85 16.47 15.87 20.72
CA PHE A 85 17.25 15.13 21.70
C PHE A 85 17.12 15.78 23.08
N TYR A 86 17.04 14.94 24.11
CA TYR A 86 17.11 15.36 25.50
C TYR A 86 17.64 14.21 26.34
N ASN A 87 18.44 14.53 27.36
CA ASN A 87 18.89 13.59 28.38
C ASN A 87 18.60 14.17 29.78
N THR A 88 18.29 13.30 30.74
CA THR A 88 17.98 13.71 32.12
C THR A 88 18.09 12.55 33.11
N THR A 89 18.11 12.88 34.41
CA THR A 89 18.24 11.89 35.49
C THR A 89 17.09 12.03 36.48
N ALA A 90 16.53 10.91 36.92
CA ALA A 90 15.60 10.84 38.04
C ALA A 90 16.28 10.13 39.23
N GLY A 91 15.97 10.55 40.46
CA GLY A 91 16.46 9.86 41.67
C GLY A 91 17.94 10.07 42.02
N SER A 92 18.58 11.14 41.53
CA SER A 92 20.03 11.40 41.69
C SER A 92 20.56 11.50 43.14
N GLN A 93 19.66 11.56 44.13
CA GLN A 93 20.01 11.58 45.56
C GLN A 93 20.35 10.18 46.11
N ASP A 94 19.92 9.10 45.45
CA ASP A 94 20.24 7.71 45.82
C ASP A 94 20.89 6.99 44.62
N PRO A 95 22.21 6.68 44.67
CA PRO A 95 22.90 5.97 43.60
C PRO A 95 22.28 4.61 43.21
N ASN A 96 21.55 3.96 44.12
CA ASN A 96 20.90 2.66 43.84
C ASN A 96 19.54 2.80 43.15
N ALA A 97 18.91 3.97 43.28
CA ALA A 97 17.61 4.30 42.68
C ALA A 97 17.71 5.31 41.52
N ALA A 98 18.90 5.84 41.23
CA ALA A 98 19.15 6.75 40.12
C ALA A 98 18.86 6.08 38.76
N VAL A 99 18.16 6.81 37.89
CA VAL A 99 17.82 6.38 36.52
C VAL A 99 18.21 7.48 35.55
N TYR A 100 19.11 7.14 34.63
CA TYR A 100 19.60 8.02 33.57
C TYR A 100 18.88 7.67 32.27
N GLY A 101 18.40 8.66 31.51
CA GLY A 101 17.72 8.38 30.25
C GLY A 101 17.89 9.48 29.21
N SER A 102 17.68 9.10 27.95
CA SER A 102 17.63 10.01 26.82
C SER A 102 16.68 9.50 25.73
N PHE A 103 16.31 10.40 24.82
CA PHE A 103 15.77 10.04 23.51
C PHE A 103 16.54 10.75 22.40
N LEU A 104 16.49 10.19 21.19
CA LEU A 104 16.95 10.84 19.95
C LEU A 104 15.90 10.59 18.86
N CYS A 105 15.31 11.66 18.32
CA CYS A 105 14.44 11.65 17.15
C CYS A 105 15.25 11.88 15.88
N ARG A 106 14.76 11.36 14.74
CA ARG A 106 15.32 11.64 13.42
C ARG A 106 15.18 13.12 13.12
N ALA A 107 16.24 13.74 12.58
CA ALA A 107 16.39 15.19 12.60
C ALA A 107 15.40 15.96 11.69
N ASP A 108 14.78 15.29 10.73
CA ASP A 108 13.80 15.80 9.77
C ASP A 108 12.35 15.87 10.32
N LEU A 109 12.12 15.30 11.51
CA LEU A 109 10.79 15.26 12.13
C LEU A 109 10.36 16.59 12.76
N THR A 110 9.04 16.80 12.80
CA THR A 110 8.41 17.85 13.60
C THR A 110 8.50 17.55 15.10
N SER A 111 8.31 18.58 15.93
CA SER A 111 8.19 18.45 17.39
C SER A 111 7.15 17.41 17.80
N ASP A 112 6.04 17.40 17.08
CA ASP A 112 4.84 16.63 17.43
C ASP A 112 5.05 15.15 17.08
N ALA A 113 5.58 14.86 15.87
CA ALA A 113 5.95 13.50 15.48
C ALA A 113 7.07 12.91 16.37
N CYS A 114 8.03 13.75 16.79
CA CYS A 114 9.04 13.35 17.78
C CYS A 114 8.39 13.04 19.13
N GLN A 115 7.44 13.86 19.60
CA GLN A 115 6.72 13.64 20.85
C GLN A 115 5.85 12.36 20.83
N ASP A 116 5.11 12.12 19.75
CA ASP A 116 4.30 10.91 19.59
C ASP A 116 5.15 9.63 19.59
N CYS A 117 6.30 9.66 18.88
CA CYS A 117 7.24 8.54 18.89
C CYS A 117 7.85 8.31 20.28
N VAL A 118 8.31 9.36 20.97
CA VAL A 118 8.90 9.24 22.31
C VAL A 118 7.87 8.79 23.35
N ALA A 119 6.63 9.26 23.26
CA ALA A 119 5.52 8.82 24.13
C ALA A 119 5.19 7.34 23.92
N THR A 120 5.17 6.89 22.67
CA THR A 120 4.94 5.50 22.26
C THR A 120 6.05 4.59 22.77
N ALA A 121 7.31 4.95 22.49
CA ALA A 121 8.49 4.27 23.01
C ALA A 121 8.49 4.18 24.54
N ALA A 122 8.22 5.29 25.24
CA ALA A 122 8.17 5.34 26.70
C ALA A 122 7.10 4.41 27.29
N ARG A 123 5.93 4.32 26.64
CA ARG A 123 4.81 3.45 27.02
C ARG A 123 5.16 1.97 26.84
N GLU A 124 5.62 1.59 25.65
CA GLU A 124 5.78 0.19 25.25
C GLU A 124 7.05 -0.44 25.84
N THR A 125 8.11 0.34 26.04
CA THR A 125 9.35 -0.14 26.67
C THR A 125 9.10 -0.78 28.03
N VAL A 126 8.20 -0.23 28.86
CA VAL A 126 7.94 -0.76 30.20
C VAL A 126 6.74 -1.71 30.28
N LYS A 127 5.86 -1.72 29.27
CA LYS A 127 4.65 -2.56 29.25
C LYS A 127 4.80 -3.85 28.45
N GLU A 128 5.57 -3.81 27.37
CA GLU A 128 5.55 -4.83 26.32
C GLU A 128 6.94 -5.44 26.10
N TYR A 129 7.95 -4.59 25.86
CA TYR A 129 9.26 -5.07 25.41
C TYR A 129 10.24 -5.38 26.55
N CYS A 130 10.42 -4.46 27.52
CA CYS A 130 11.44 -4.57 28.57
C CYS A 130 10.89 -4.38 29.99
N PRO A 131 9.88 -5.16 30.43
CA PRO A 131 9.34 -5.07 31.79
C PRO A 131 10.42 -5.39 32.84
N LEU A 132 10.46 -4.58 33.91
CA LEU A 132 11.32 -4.75 35.10
C LEU A 132 12.84 -4.71 34.84
N ARG A 133 13.30 -4.17 33.71
CA ARG A 133 14.74 -4.08 33.35
C ARG A 133 15.34 -2.73 33.73
N LYS A 134 16.60 -2.69 34.16
CA LYS A 134 17.32 -1.45 34.54
C LYS A 134 18.11 -0.81 33.40
N VAL A 135 18.44 -1.57 32.36
CA VAL A 135 19.21 -1.09 31.20
C VAL A 135 18.48 -1.51 29.94
N THR A 136 18.05 -0.52 29.16
CA THR A 136 17.17 -0.73 28.01
C THR A 136 17.44 0.30 26.92
N ILE A 137 17.40 -0.14 25.67
CA ILE A 137 17.33 0.71 24.47
C ILE A 137 16.20 0.19 23.58
N ILE A 138 15.36 1.07 23.07
CA ILE A 138 14.37 0.78 22.03
C ILE A 138 14.58 1.72 20.85
N TRP A 139 14.39 1.19 19.64
CA TRP A 139 14.45 1.92 18.38
C TRP A 139 13.14 1.73 17.61
N TYR A 140 12.58 2.85 17.17
CA TYR A 140 11.54 2.97 16.14
C TYR A 140 12.21 3.57 14.88
N ASP A 141 11.47 3.74 13.78
CA ASP A 141 12.02 4.39 12.58
C ASP A 141 12.30 5.88 12.79
N ASP A 142 11.49 6.52 13.62
CA ASP A 142 11.44 7.96 13.86
C ASP A 142 12.20 8.39 15.11
N CYS A 143 12.38 7.52 16.11
CA CYS A 143 13.10 7.85 17.34
C CYS A 143 13.71 6.62 18.03
N MET A 144 14.66 6.86 18.94
CA MET A 144 15.11 5.89 19.93
C MET A 144 14.89 6.44 21.34
N LEU A 145 14.71 5.54 22.32
CA LEU A 145 14.68 5.86 23.74
C LEU A 145 15.60 4.90 24.49
N ARG A 146 16.41 5.43 25.41
CA ARG A 146 17.37 4.68 26.22
C ARG A 146 17.27 5.06 27.69
N TYR A 147 17.37 4.08 28.58
CA TYR A 147 17.61 4.32 29.99
C TYR A 147 18.56 3.29 30.61
N SER A 148 19.16 3.66 31.74
CA SER A 148 20.17 2.88 32.46
C SER A 148 20.21 3.25 33.95
N ASN A 149 20.68 2.33 34.79
CA ASN A 149 21.07 2.62 36.19
C ASN A 149 22.49 3.22 36.31
N MET A 150 23.16 3.52 35.20
CA MET A 150 24.46 4.20 35.14
C MET A 150 24.41 5.31 34.09
N SER A 151 25.09 6.43 34.34
CA SER A 151 25.18 7.53 33.37
C SER A 151 25.94 7.11 32.11
N PHE A 152 25.41 7.49 30.96
CA PHE A 152 26.00 7.29 29.63
C PHE A 152 26.10 8.61 28.83
N PHE A 153 25.82 9.76 29.46
CA PHE A 153 25.77 11.05 28.76
C PHE A 153 27.16 11.50 28.30
N GLY A 154 27.26 11.96 27.06
CA GLY A 154 28.53 12.34 26.43
C GLY A 154 29.47 11.17 26.09
N ASN A 155 29.11 9.93 26.44
CA ASN A 155 29.91 8.75 26.15
C ASN A 155 29.55 8.17 24.77
N MET A 156 30.59 7.80 24.01
CA MET A 156 30.44 7.13 22.72
C MET A 156 30.27 5.62 22.92
N ASP A 157 29.03 5.16 22.96
CA ASP A 157 28.70 3.74 23.03
C ASP A 157 28.44 3.18 21.62
N LYS A 158 29.09 2.06 21.30
CA LYS A 158 28.90 1.26 20.07
C LYS A 158 28.18 -0.07 20.31
N ALA A 159 27.88 -0.41 21.57
CA ALA A 159 27.33 -1.68 21.99
C ALA A 159 26.07 -1.48 22.84
N PRO A 160 24.98 -2.25 22.62
CA PRO A 160 24.81 -3.27 21.59
C PRO A 160 24.80 -2.68 20.17
N SER A 161 25.29 -3.47 19.21
CA SER A 161 25.20 -3.18 17.78
C SER A 161 24.00 -3.91 17.19
N VAL A 162 23.10 -3.17 16.56
CA VAL A 162 21.93 -3.74 15.86
C VAL A 162 22.02 -3.35 14.40
N TYR A 163 21.90 -4.31 13.50
CA TYR A 163 21.92 -4.08 12.06
C TYR A 163 20.65 -4.65 11.41
N LEU A 164 20.12 -3.91 10.45
CA LEU A 164 18.89 -4.23 9.72
C LEU A 164 19.15 -3.96 8.24
N TRP A 165 18.65 -4.82 7.36
CA TRP A 165 18.87 -4.67 5.92
C TRP A 165 17.59 -4.85 5.12
N ASN A 166 17.59 -4.22 3.95
CA ASN A 166 16.58 -4.44 2.93
C ASN A 166 16.84 -5.82 2.30
N VAL A 167 15.82 -6.68 2.22
CA VAL A 167 16.00 -8.06 1.73
C VAL A 167 16.40 -8.12 0.25
N GLY A 168 16.05 -7.10 -0.54
CA GLY A 168 16.37 -7.02 -1.96
C GLY A 168 17.85 -6.76 -2.25
N ASN A 169 18.33 -7.35 -3.35
CA ASN A 169 19.74 -7.28 -3.75
C ASN A 169 19.99 -6.21 -4.81
N ILE A 170 21.21 -5.65 -4.83
CA ILE A 170 21.70 -4.72 -5.86
C ILE A 170 22.18 -5.45 -7.11
N THR A 171 21.97 -4.85 -8.29
CA THR A 171 22.31 -5.46 -9.60
C THR A 171 23.74 -5.19 -10.08
N ASP A 172 24.33 -4.05 -9.70
CA ASP A 172 25.75 -3.72 -9.92
C ASP A 172 26.39 -3.41 -8.56
N PRO A 173 26.94 -4.42 -7.88
CA PRO A 173 27.40 -4.27 -6.51
C PRO A 173 28.69 -3.45 -6.38
N ASN A 174 29.59 -3.55 -7.35
CA ASN A 174 30.88 -2.86 -7.30
C ASN A 174 30.68 -1.34 -7.39
N ARG A 175 29.89 -0.89 -8.37
CA ARG A 175 29.55 0.52 -8.54
C ARG A 175 28.71 1.06 -7.39
N PHE A 176 27.74 0.26 -6.91
CA PHE A 176 26.92 0.64 -5.75
C PHE A 176 27.77 0.84 -4.49
N ASN A 177 28.64 -0.12 -4.16
CA ASN A 177 29.49 -0.05 -2.97
C ASN A 177 30.45 1.13 -3.03
N GLN A 178 31.03 1.43 -4.20
CA GLN A 178 31.86 2.63 -4.39
C GLN A 178 31.06 3.91 -4.09
N VAL A 179 29.91 4.10 -4.74
CA VAL A 179 29.07 5.30 -4.55
C VAL A 179 28.58 5.41 -3.10
N LEU A 180 28.20 4.30 -2.46
CA LEU A 180 27.80 4.24 -1.06
C LEU A 180 28.95 4.69 -0.14
N VAL A 181 30.14 4.08 -0.26
CA VAL A 181 31.29 4.36 0.61
C VAL A 181 31.77 5.81 0.45
N ASP A 182 31.92 6.29 -0.77
CA ASP A 182 32.35 7.67 -1.05
C ASP A 182 31.36 8.68 -0.47
N THR A 183 30.05 8.45 -0.67
CA THR A 183 29.00 9.38 -0.22
C THR A 183 28.83 9.34 1.31
N ILE A 184 28.76 8.16 1.92
CA ILE A 184 28.51 8.03 3.37
C ILE A 184 29.69 8.54 4.19
N THR A 185 30.92 8.31 3.73
CA THR A 185 32.13 8.82 4.38
C THR A 185 32.18 10.35 4.34
N GLY A 186 31.77 10.96 3.22
CA GLY A 186 31.63 12.41 3.10
C GLY A 186 30.64 13.01 4.11
N LEU A 187 29.56 12.30 4.44
CA LEU A 187 28.56 12.77 5.41
C LEU A 187 29.03 12.73 6.87
N VAL A 188 29.96 11.85 7.23
CA VAL A 188 30.48 11.73 8.61
C VAL A 188 31.00 13.07 9.11
N SER A 189 31.81 13.76 8.32
CA SER A 189 32.39 15.05 8.68
C SER A 189 31.35 16.18 8.76
N VAL A 190 30.25 16.09 8.01
CA VAL A 190 29.15 17.07 8.06
C VAL A 190 28.36 16.92 9.37
N ALA A 191 27.95 15.70 9.72
CA ALA A 191 27.21 15.45 10.95
C ALA A 191 28.05 15.66 12.22
N ALA A 192 29.34 15.25 12.19
CA ALA A 192 30.25 15.41 13.33
C ALA A 192 30.53 16.87 13.65
N ASN A 193 30.83 17.69 12.63
CA ASN A 193 31.19 19.11 12.77
C ASN A 193 29.98 20.06 12.74
N ALA A 194 28.74 19.54 12.85
CA ALA A 194 27.57 20.38 13.07
C ALA A 194 27.78 21.29 14.29
N ALA A 195 27.33 22.55 14.15
CA ALA A 195 27.57 23.63 15.11
C ALA A 195 27.14 23.26 16.54
N SER A 196 27.74 23.93 17.54
CA SER A 196 27.36 23.72 18.94
C SER A 196 25.88 24.06 19.13
N GLY A 197 25.10 23.12 19.69
CA GLY A 197 23.65 23.25 19.80
C GLY A 197 22.87 23.03 18.50
N ALA A 198 23.46 22.43 17.45
CA ALA A 198 22.74 21.97 16.26
C ALA A 198 22.53 20.44 16.27
N LYS A 199 21.59 19.96 15.44
CA LYS A 199 21.39 18.51 15.23
C LYS A 199 22.62 17.92 14.54
N LYS A 200 23.24 16.88 15.14
CA LYS A 200 24.39 16.16 14.54
C LYS A 200 23.91 15.17 13.48
N PHE A 201 23.54 15.70 12.33
CA PHE A 201 22.80 14.99 11.28
C PHE A 201 23.29 15.42 9.90
N ALA A 202 23.32 14.48 8.96
CA ALA A 202 23.52 14.79 7.54
C ALA A 202 22.83 13.76 6.65
N THR A 203 22.27 14.22 5.53
CA THR A 203 21.66 13.39 4.49
C THR A 203 22.24 13.71 3.12
N LYS A 204 22.23 12.72 2.22
CA LYS A 204 22.62 12.92 0.82
C LYS A 204 21.87 11.98 -0.10
N GLU A 205 21.47 12.55 -1.24
CA GLU A 205 21.11 11.80 -2.43
C GLU A 205 22.33 11.68 -3.34
N ALA A 206 22.64 10.43 -3.72
CA ALA A 206 23.69 10.11 -4.68
C ALA A 206 23.11 9.32 -5.85
N ASN A 207 23.51 9.69 -7.06
CA ASN A 207 23.09 9.01 -8.29
C ASN A 207 24.06 7.84 -8.56
N ILE A 208 23.57 6.60 -8.50
CA ILE A 208 24.39 5.41 -8.75
C ILE A 208 24.50 5.19 -10.26
N THR A 209 23.36 5.00 -10.91
CA THR A 209 23.13 5.10 -12.35
C THR A 209 22.01 6.12 -12.57
N GLY A 210 21.87 6.70 -13.76
CA GLY A 210 20.97 7.84 -14.01
C GLY A 210 19.49 7.68 -13.61
N PHE A 211 19.06 6.47 -13.25
CA PHE A 211 17.71 6.10 -12.81
C PHE A 211 17.66 5.45 -11.40
N GLN A 212 18.78 5.41 -10.68
CA GLN A 212 18.95 4.81 -9.35
C GLN A 212 19.52 5.86 -8.39
N GLU A 213 18.66 6.37 -7.50
CA GLU A 213 19.02 7.30 -6.43
C GLU A 213 19.25 6.52 -5.13
N LEU A 214 20.36 6.82 -4.45
CA LEU A 214 20.74 6.31 -3.14
C LEU A 214 20.49 7.40 -2.10
N TYR A 215 19.59 7.15 -1.16
CA TYR A 215 19.27 8.04 -0.06
C TYR A 215 20.06 7.59 1.15
N ILE A 216 20.89 8.47 1.70
CA ILE A 216 21.79 8.18 2.83
C ILE A 216 21.53 9.17 3.95
N LEU A 217 21.53 8.66 5.19
CA LEU A 217 21.36 9.40 6.43
C LEU A 217 22.39 8.93 7.45
N VAL A 218 23.04 9.87 8.11
CA VAL A 218 23.94 9.62 9.25
C VAL A 218 23.57 10.56 10.40
N GLN A 219 23.52 10.05 11.63
CA GLN A 219 23.12 10.84 12.80
C GLN A 219 23.83 10.39 14.08
N CYS A 220 24.22 11.35 14.91
CA CYS A 220 24.75 11.13 16.27
C CYS A 220 23.82 11.73 17.33
N THR A 221 23.96 11.30 18.59
CA THR A 221 23.41 12.05 19.71
C THR A 221 24.15 13.41 19.84
N PRO A 222 23.42 14.54 19.97
CA PRO A 222 24.04 15.87 20.08
C PRO A 222 24.96 16.10 21.28
N ASP A 223 24.95 15.23 22.30
CA ASP A 223 25.84 15.31 23.47
C ASP A 223 27.27 14.78 23.21
N LEU A 224 27.54 14.16 22.07
CA LEU A 224 28.89 13.77 21.67
C LEU A 224 29.73 14.97 21.19
N SER A 225 31.04 14.92 21.45
CA SER A 225 32.01 15.78 20.76
C SER A 225 32.06 15.45 19.25
N SER A 226 32.59 16.37 18.43
CA SER A 226 32.78 16.10 16.98
C SER A 226 33.59 14.82 16.75
N THR A 227 34.73 14.69 17.45
CA THR A 227 35.59 13.50 17.39
C THR A 227 34.86 12.22 17.80
N ALA A 228 34.06 12.25 18.87
CA ALA A 228 33.29 11.09 19.32
C ALA A 228 32.19 10.69 18.31
N CYS A 229 31.47 11.67 17.75
CA CYS A 229 30.48 11.42 16.69
C CYS A 229 31.14 10.83 15.43
N HIS A 230 32.27 11.39 15.00
CA HIS A 230 33.05 10.91 13.85
C HIS A 230 33.46 9.43 14.03
N TRP A 231 34.05 9.08 15.17
CA TRP A 231 34.43 7.69 15.47
C TRP A 231 33.24 6.75 15.66
N CYS A 232 32.09 7.26 16.11
CA CYS A 232 30.85 6.49 16.20
C CYS A 232 30.37 6.10 14.80
N LEU A 233 30.20 7.09 13.92
CA LEU A 233 29.70 6.89 12.56
C LEU A 233 30.64 6.04 11.71
N LEU A 234 31.95 6.27 11.74
CA LEU A 234 32.92 5.38 11.08
C LEU A 234 32.78 3.94 11.59
N GLY A 235 32.66 3.76 12.90
CA GLY A 235 32.46 2.44 13.50
C GLY A 235 31.13 1.77 13.12
N ALA A 236 30.11 2.54 12.74
CA ALA A 236 28.84 2.01 12.25
C ALA A 236 28.93 1.66 10.75
N ILE A 237 29.64 2.48 9.97
CA ILE A 237 29.92 2.24 8.54
C ILE A 237 30.73 0.95 8.35
N THR A 238 31.71 0.66 9.23
CA THR A 238 32.51 -0.57 9.14
C THR A 238 31.71 -1.87 9.33
N LEU A 239 30.48 -1.82 9.87
CA LEU A 239 29.60 -2.99 9.95
C LEU A 239 28.68 -3.16 8.73
N LEU A 240 28.62 -2.19 7.81
CA LEU A 240 27.76 -2.29 6.63
C LEU A 240 28.15 -3.45 5.69
N PRO A 241 29.44 -3.76 5.45
CA PRO A 241 29.80 -4.98 4.72
C PRO A 241 29.26 -6.24 5.40
N ASP A 242 29.52 -6.42 6.70
CA ASP A 242 29.14 -7.64 7.43
C ASP A 242 27.62 -7.89 7.48
N CYS A 243 26.81 -6.83 7.60
CA CYS A 243 25.35 -6.97 7.70
C CYS A 243 24.61 -6.97 6.37
N CYS A 244 25.16 -6.24 5.40
CA CYS A 244 24.36 -5.60 4.36
C CYS A 244 25.04 -5.66 2.99
N GLU A 245 26.09 -6.48 2.83
CA GLU A 245 26.70 -6.77 1.54
C GLU A 245 25.64 -7.17 0.50
N TRP A 246 25.77 -6.66 -0.73
CA TRP A 246 24.84 -6.88 -1.84
C TRP A 246 23.41 -6.35 -1.60
N LYS A 247 23.09 -5.67 -0.48
CA LYS A 247 21.73 -5.20 -0.16
C LYS A 247 21.46 -3.77 -0.63
N GLN A 248 20.28 -3.56 -1.20
CA GLN A 248 19.80 -2.25 -1.69
C GLN A 248 19.46 -1.24 -0.57
N GLY A 249 19.62 -1.66 0.69
CA GLY A 249 19.42 -0.83 1.85
C GLY A 249 19.99 -1.51 3.10
N GLY A 250 20.56 -0.71 3.99
CA GLY A 250 21.24 -1.18 5.19
C GLY A 250 21.18 -0.11 6.27
N ARG A 251 21.08 -0.56 7.53
CA ARG A 251 21.03 0.29 8.71
C ARG A 251 21.88 -0.32 9.80
N VAL A 252 22.70 0.50 10.46
CA VAL A 252 23.39 0.14 11.70
C VAL A 252 22.97 1.14 12.78
N LEU A 253 22.50 0.59 13.90
CA LEU A 253 22.00 1.28 15.07
C LEU A 253 22.97 1.03 16.23
N TYR A 254 23.62 2.10 16.70
CA TYR A 254 24.35 2.14 17.95
C TYR A 254 23.59 2.98 18.99
N PRO A 255 23.93 2.89 20.29
CA PRO A 255 23.32 3.72 21.32
C PRO A 255 23.59 5.23 21.16
N SER A 256 24.73 5.62 20.57
CA SER A 256 25.13 7.04 20.41
C SER A 256 25.14 7.55 18.96
N CYS A 257 24.89 6.69 17.96
CA CYS A 257 24.76 7.10 16.56
C CYS A 257 24.05 6.05 15.69
N ASN A 258 23.64 6.41 14.48
CA ASN A 258 23.16 5.48 13.48
C ASN A 258 23.52 5.91 12.06
N VAL A 259 23.55 4.93 11.16
CA VAL A 259 23.63 5.13 9.71
C VAL A 259 22.53 4.34 9.02
N ARG A 260 21.96 4.90 7.95
CA ARG A 260 20.97 4.25 7.09
C ARG A 260 21.20 4.64 5.64
N TYR A 261 21.15 3.67 4.74
CA TYR A 261 21.02 3.89 3.31
C TYR A 261 19.88 3.06 2.73
N GLU A 262 19.19 3.58 1.73
CA GLU A 262 18.11 2.90 0.99
C GLU A 262 18.03 3.43 -0.45
N MET A 263 17.52 2.65 -1.39
CA MET A 263 17.18 3.10 -2.75
C MET A 263 15.78 3.74 -2.87
N TYR A 264 15.20 4.21 -1.75
CA TYR A 264 13.93 4.94 -1.71
C TYR A 264 14.02 6.05 -0.64
N PRO A 265 13.29 7.18 -0.79
CA PRO A 265 13.31 8.26 0.20
C PRO A 265 12.67 7.83 1.53
N PHE A 266 13.32 8.15 2.64
CA PHE A 266 12.87 7.85 4.01
C PHE A 266 13.09 8.99 5.01
N TYR A 267 13.45 10.18 4.52
CA TYR A 267 13.55 11.42 5.29
C TYR A 267 12.92 12.56 4.49
N THR A 268 12.41 13.58 5.15
CA THR A 268 11.89 14.79 4.47
C THR A 268 13.01 15.81 4.22
N ILE A 269 13.12 16.28 2.98
CA ILE A 269 14.01 17.39 2.64
C ILE A 269 13.29 18.69 3.01
N VAL A 270 13.72 19.35 4.09
CA VAL A 270 13.28 20.72 4.37
C VAL A 270 14.01 21.65 3.40
N ALA A 271 13.38 21.96 2.27
CA ALA A 271 13.83 23.05 1.42
C ALA A 271 13.79 24.37 2.21
N ALA A 272 14.84 25.18 2.12
CA ALA A 272 14.89 26.47 2.81
C ALA A 272 13.71 27.35 2.35
N PRO A 273 12.95 27.96 3.27
CA PRO A 273 11.81 28.80 2.89
C PRO A 273 12.30 30.02 2.08
N PRO A 274 11.58 30.43 1.02
CA PRO A 274 11.85 31.69 0.34
C PRO A 274 11.77 32.87 1.32
N LEU A 275 12.63 33.87 1.14
CA LEU A 275 12.68 35.06 1.99
C LEU A 275 11.31 35.77 2.03
N PRO A 276 10.79 36.17 3.20
CA PRO A 276 9.48 36.82 3.27
C PRO A 276 9.47 38.19 2.59
N LEU A 277 8.59 38.39 1.62
CA LEU A 277 8.22 39.72 1.14
C LEU A 277 7.30 40.39 2.17
N LEU A 278 7.68 41.60 2.59
CA LEU A 278 6.91 42.40 3.55
C LEU A 278 5.58 42.87 2.93
N LEU A 279 4.46 42.52 3.57
CA LEU A 279 3.15 43.13 3.32
C LEU A 279 2.70 43.94 4.55
N PRO A 280 2.00 45.08 4.36
CA PRO A 280 1.64 46.01 5.43
C PRO A 280 0.48 45.51 6.30
N PRO A 281 0.34 46.02 7.55
CA PRO A 281 -0.60 45.50 8.54
C PRO A 281 -2.06 45.95 8.32
N PRO A 282 -3.05 45.12 8.72
CA PRO A 282 -4.46 45.50 8.73
C PRO A 282 -4.86 46.38 9.93
N PRO A 283 -5.96 47.16 9.83
CA PRO A 283 -6.44 48.06 10.88
C PRO A 283 -7.16 47.33 12.04
N PRO A 284 -7.31 47.98 13.22
CA PRO A 284 -7.71 47.31 14.46
C PRO A 284 -9.21 46.99 14.58
N ALA A 285 -9.52 45.84 15.18
CA ALA A 285 -10.88 45.44 15.52
C ALA A 285 -11.45 46.23 16.70
N ARG A 286 -12.77 46.54 16.64
CA ARG A 286 -13.49 47.33 17.65
C ARG A 286 -14.22 46.41 18.62
N SER A 287 -14.11 46.68 19.92
CA SER A 287 -14.73 45.90 20.99
C SER A 287 -16.25 46.08 21.09
N GLN A 288 -16.95 45.03 21.52
CA GLN A 288 -18.15 45.16 22.35
C GLN A 288 -18.12 44.14 23.50
N GLY A 289 -18.68 44.55 24.65
CA GLY A 289 -18.57 43.85 25.93
C GLY A 289 -19.54 42.69 26.09
N GLY A 290 -19.23 41.79 27.03
CA GLY A 290 -20.01 40.59 27.27
C GLY A 290 -21.29 40.79 28.09
N ARG A 291 -22.08 39.72 28.15
CA ARG A 291 -23.07 39.46 29.21
C ARG A 291 -22.97 37.99 29.61
N SER A 292 -22.90 37.75 30.92
CA SER A 292 -22.87 36.42 31.52
C SER A 292 -24.26 35.78 31.54
N ARG A 293 -24.32 34.43 31.53
CA ARG A 293 -25.22 33.62 32.40
C ARG A 293 -25.06 32.09 32.23
N PHE A 294 -24.80 31.42 33.36
CA PHE A 294 -25.10 30.04 33.77
C PHE A 294 -24.60 28.80 32.99
N SER A 295 -24.27 27.77 33.76
CA SER A 295 -23.47 26.58 33.37
C SER A 295 -24.32 25.35 33.05
N PRO A 296 -24.14 24.66 31.91
CA PRO A 296 -24.97 23.52 31.49
C PRO A 296 -24.46 22.12 31.90
N SER A 297 -23.47 22.02 32.80
CA SER A 297 -22.68 20.80 33.00
C SER A 297 -23.38 19.62 33.69
N ILE A 298 -24.57 19.79 34.27
CA ILE A 298 -25.26 18.74 35.06
C ILE A 298 -26.29 17.95 34.21
N ILE A 299 -26.90 18.58 33.20
CA ILE A 299 -27.97 17.95 32.38
C ILE A 299 -27.38 16.93 31.38
N ILE A 300 -26.15 17.14 30.92
CA ILE A 300 -25.49 16.28 29.93
C ILE A 300 -25.12 14.92 30.55
N VAL A 301 -24.62 14.91 31.79
CA VAL A 301 -24.13 13.69 32.45
C VAL A 301 -25.26 12.72 32.80
N THR A 302 -26.40 13.23 33.29
CA THR A 302 -27.58 12.40 33.61
C THR A 302 -28.21 11.80 32.35
N SER A 303 -28.20 12.53 31.23
CA SER A 303 -28.71 12.06 29.94
C SER A 303 -27.89 10.89 29.37
N ILE A 304 -26.55 10.98 29.48
CA ILE A 304 -25.64 9.93 28.98
C ILE A 304 -25.77 8.64 29.80
N LEU A 305 -25.86 8.73 31.12
CA LEU A 305 -26.04 7.56 32.00
C LEU A 305 -27.34 6.80 31.72
N ALA A 306 -28.44 7.51 31.43
CA ALA A 306 -29.70 6.87 31.03
C ALA A 306 -29.60 6.13 29.68
N LEU A 307 -28.94 6.73 28.68
CA LEU A 307 -28.73 6.11 27.36
C LEU A 307 -27.83 4.86 27.42
N VAL A 308 -26.80 4.87 28.27
CA VAL A 308 -25.94 3.70 28.51
C VAL A 308 -26.72 2.58 29.21
N ALA A 309 -27.54 2.91 30.22
CA ALA A 309 -28.37 1.91 30.89
C ALA A 309 -29.39 1.25 29.94
N VAL A 310 -30.07 2.03 29.09
CA VAL A 310 -31.03 1.50 28.11
C VAL A 310 -30.35 0.61 27.06
N SER A 311 -29.18 1.01 26.54
CA SER A 311 -28.46 0.20 25.56
C SER A 311 -27.92 -1.12 26.15
N VAL A 312 -27.45 -1.12 27.40
CA VAL A 312 -27.06 -2.36 28.11
C VAL A 312 -28.28 -3.28 28.32
N LEU A 313 -29.45 -2.75 28.69
CA LEU A 313 -30.67 -3.55 28.85
C LEU A 313 -31.16 -4.15 27.51
N LEU A 314 -31.07 -3.42 26.41
CA LEU A 314 -31.40 -3.93 25.07
C LEU A 314 -30.46 -5.05 24.62
N VAL A 315 -29.15 -4.91 24.88
CA VAL A 315 -28.17 -5.97 24.59
C VAL A 315 -28.39 -7.19 25.48
N ALA A 316 -28.68 -7.00 26.78
CA ALA A 316 -29.01 -8.08 27.69
C ALA A 316 -30.28 -8.84 27.24
N PHE A 317 -31.33 -8.12 26.83
CA PHE A 317 -32.57 -8.70 26.28
C PHE A 317 -32.30 -9.46 24.98
N TYR A 318 -31.52 -8.91 24.05
CA TYR A 318 -31.12 -9.59 22.81
C TYR A 318 -30.34 -10.90 23.09
N CYS A 319 -29.40 -10.87 24.04
CA CYS A 319 -28.66 -12.05 24.47
C CYS A 319 -29.55 -13.09 25.18
N PHE A 320 -30.55 -12.65 25.94
CA PHE A 320 -31.52 -13.54 26.60
C PHE A 320 -32.46 -14.20 25.57
N ALA A 321 -33.01 -13.43 24.63
CA ALA A 321 -33.84 -13.92 23.53
C ALA A 321 -33.08 -14.88 22.59
N ARG A 322 -31.77 -14.67 22.38
CA ARG A 322 -30.92 -15.64 21.67
C ARG A 322 -30.67 -16.92 22.47
N ARG A 323 -30.63 -16.87 23.81
CA ARG A 323 -30.48 -18.08 24.64
C ARG A 323 -31.74 -18.95 24.70
N THR A 324 -32.94 -18.37 24.55
CA THR A 324 -34.17 -19.16 24.45
C THR A 324 -34.37 -19.76 23.06
N SER A 325 -33.99 -19.07 21.98
CA SER A 325 -34.15 -19.54 20.60
C SER A 325 -33.22 -20.69 20.16
N VAL A 326 -32.20 -21.05 20.95
CA VAL A 326 -31.17 -22.05 20.57
C VAL A 326 -31.52 -23.48 21.05
N ARG A 327 -32.69 -23.69 21.66
CA ARG A 327 -33.04 -24.99 22.26
C ARG A 327 -33.81 -25.97 21.37
N ASP A 328 -34.40 -25.52 20.25
CA ASP A 328 -35.42 -26.29 19.51
C ASP A 328 -35.04 -26.70 18.07
N GLU A 329 -33.82 -26.43 17.58
CA GLU A 329 -33.43 -26.75 16.19
C GLU A 329 -32.27 -27.77 16.12
N TYR A 330 -32.55 -29.00 16.58
CA TYR A 330 -31.77 -30.18 16.21
C TYR A 330 -32.70 -31.22 15.60
N ASN A 331 -33.04 -31.05 14.32
CA ASN A 331 -33.43 -32.12 13.37
C ASN A 331 -33.69 -31.54 11.96
N THR A 332 -33.53 -32.38 10.93
CA THR A 332 -33.94 -32.19 9.51
C THR A 332 -33.13 -31.24 8.60
N ALA A 333 -32.28 -31.82 7.76
CA ALA A 333 -32.01 -31.34 6.38
C ALA A 333 -33.19 -31.79 5.47
N PRO A 334 -33.56 -31.11 4.36
CA PRO A 334 -32.72 -30.94 3.15
C PRO A 334 -32.91 -29.53 2.48
N SER A 335 -32.66 -29.24 1.19
CA SER A 335 -32.30 -30.00 -0.04
C SER A 335 -31.41 -29.17 -1.00
N GLN A 336 -31.18 -29.65 -2.23
CA GLN A 336 -30.20 -29.14 -3.20
C GLN A 336 -30.77 -29.05 -4.63
N GLU A 337 -30.89 -27.85 -5.21
CA GLU A 337 -31.07 -27.62 -6.66
C GLU A 337 -30.76 -26.14 -7.01
N ASN A 338 -30.30 -25.87 -8.25
CA ASN A 338 -29.85 -24.58 -8.85
C ASN A 338 -28.32 -24.32 -9.02
N ALA A 339 -27.47 -25.35 -9.02
CA ALA A 339 -26.03 -25.20 -9.32
C ALA A 339 -25.56 -25.83 -10.66
N PHE A 340 -26.48 -26.31 -11.51
CA PHE A 340 -26.15 -27.30 -12.54
C PHE A 340 -25.73 -26.77 -13.93
N TYR A 341 -25.93 -25.48 -14.24
CA TYR A 341 -25.79 -24.97 -15.62
C TYR A 341 -24.35 -24.67 -16.10
N CYS A 342 -23.33 -24.72 -15.24
CA CYS A 342 -21.95 -24.35 -15.61
C CYS A 342 -20.99 -25.52 -15.90
N PHE A 343 -21.43 -26.79 -15.83
CA PHE A 343 -20.54 -27.96 -16.00
C PHE A 343 -20.84 -28.88 -17.20
N ALA A 344 -21.86 -28.58 -18.00
CA ALA A 344 -22.35 -29.48 -19.06
C ALA A 344 -21.79 -29.18 -20.48
N ARG A 345 -20.46 -29.08 -20.66
CA ARG A 345 -19.85 -29.18 -22.01
C ARG A 345 -18.42 -29.75 -22.03
N ARG A 346 -18.25 -31.01 -21.59
CA ARG A 346 -17.03 -31.80 -21.84
C ARG A 346 -17.31 -33.02 -22.74
N ARG A 347 -17.44 -32.80 -24.06
CA ARG A 347 -17.05 -33.80 -25.09
C ARG A 347 -16.97 -33.17 -26.49
N SER A 348 -16.06 -33.72 -27.29
CA SER A 348 -15.78 -33.37 -28.70
C SER A 348 -15.21 -31.98 -28.97
N VAL A 349 -13.89 -31.82 -28.80
CA VAL A 349 -12.95 -31.78 -29.96
C VAL A 349 -11.66 -32.49 -29.51
N ARG A 350 -11.35 -33.60 -30.17
CA ARG A 350 -10.02 -34.25 -30.21
C ARG A 350 -9.74 -34.48 -31.70
N ASP A 351 -8.45 -34.54 -32.04
CA ASP A 351 -7.88 -34.68 -33.38
C ASP A 351 -7.92 -33.38 -34.20
N GLU A 352 -6.75 -32.73 -34.29
CA GLU A 352 -5.99 -32.56 -35.55
C GLU A 352 -4.87 -31.52 -35.37
N TYR A 353 -3.67 -31.95 -34.95
CA TYR A 353 -2.41 -31.34 -35.41
C TYR A 353 -1.22 -32.27 -35.17
N SER A 354 -0.95 -33.15 -36.13
CA SER A 354 0.30 -33.90 -36.23
C SER A 354 0.94 -33.61 -37.58
N ASN A 355 2.01 -32.81 -37.57
CA ASN A 355 3.20 -32.87 -38.44
C ASN A 355 3.85 -31.48 -38.55
N SER A 356 4.91 -31.26 -37.77
CA SER A 356 6.06 -30.44 -38.17
C SER A 356 7.28 -30.85 -37.36
N THR A 357 8.33 -31.19 -38.09
CA THR A 357 9.58 -31.83 -37.64
C THR A 357 10.34 -31.02 -36.58
N ALA A 358 10.86 -31.70 -35.57
CA ALA A 358 11.78 -31.09 -34.60
C ALA A 358 13.20 -30.92 -35.18
N PRO A 359 13.86 -29.77 -34.99
CA PRO A 359 15.31 -29.66 -35.06
C PRO A 359 15.95 -30.20 -33.76
N SER A 360 17.18 -30.70 -33.90
CA SER A 360 17.96 -31.36 -32.85
C SER A 360 18.50 -30.41 -31.76
N GLN A 361 18.91 -31.01 -30.64
CA GLN A 361 19.62 -30.35 -29.55
C GLN A 361 20.87 -29.60 -30.03
N GLU A 362 21.08 -28.37 -29.56
CA GLU A 362 22.42 -27.80 -29.42
C GLU A 362 22.55 -26.95 -28.14
N ASN A 363 23.53 -27.35 -27.32
CA ASN A 363 24.34 -26.63 -26.33
C ASN A 363 23.81 -25.40 -25.56
N VAL A 364 23.93 -25.50 -24.24
CA VAL A 364 23.80 -24.43 -23.25
C VAL A 364 24.82 -23.30 -23.52
N GLY A 365 24.35 -22.06 -23.73
CA GLY A 365 25.24 -20.91 -23.92
C GLY A 365 24.55 -19.53 -23.90
N ASN A 366 24.66 -18.84 -22.76
CA ASN A 366 24.63 -17.36 -22.60
C ASN A 366 23.44 -16.57 -23.22
N ASP A 367 22.31 -16.51 -22.51
CA ASP A 367 21.09 -15.77 -22.89
C ASP A 367 21.21 -14.22 -22.73
N THR A 368 22.02 -13.57 -23.56
CA THR A 368 21.96 -12.10 -23.75
C THR A 368 21.48 -11.67 -25.15
N ASN A 369 21.55 -12.56 -26.14
CA ASN A 369 21.31 -12.21 -27.56
C ASN A 369 19.82 -12.23 -27.99
N SER A 370 18.89 -12.68 -27.15
CA SER A 370 17.47 -12.80 -27.56
C SER A 370 16.71 -11.47 -27.58
N VAL A 371 17.13 -10.50 -26.76
CA VAL A 371 16.40 -9.24 -26.56
C VAL A 371 16.57 -8.26 -27.74
N GLU A 372 17.73 -8.27 -28.40
CA GLU A 372 18.02 -7.40 -29.56
C GLU A 372 17.11 -7.72 -30.77
N SER A 373 16.67 -8.98 -30.91
CA SER A 373 15.79 -9.42 -32.00
C SER A 373 14.37 -8.81 -31.99
N LEU A 374 13.98 -8.17 -30.89
CA LEU A 374 12.64 -7.60 -30.68
C LEU A 374 12.62 -6.06 -30.76
N GLN A 375 13.74 -5.43 -31.12
CA GLN A 375 13.82 -3.97 -31.24
C GLN A 375 13.31 -3.49 -32.61
N PHE A 376 12.35 -2.56 -32.58
CA PHE A 376 11.88 -1.81 -33.72
C PHE A 376 12.61 -0.46 -33.81
N ASP A 377 12.91 -0.03 -35.04
CA ASP A 377 13.36 1.32 -35.34
C ASP A 377 12.19 2.33 -35.20
N LEU A 378 12.49 3.53 -34.69
CA LEU A 378 11.50 4.58 -34.46
C LEU A 378 10.86 5.04 -35.77
N GLY A 379 11.61 5.15 -36.87
CA GLY A 379 11.09 5.55 -38.19
C GLY A 379 10.04 4.58 -38.74
N THR A 380 10.20 3.29 -38.45
CA THR A 380 9.25 2.21 -38.78
C THR A 380 7.96 2.38 -37.99
N ILE A 381 8.04 2.70 -36.69
CA ILE A 381 6.86 2.95 -35.85
C ILE A 381 6.15 4.25 -36.24
N GLU A 382 6.90 5.32 -36.51
CA GLU A 382 6.33 6.57 -37.02
C GLU A 382 5.60 6.35 -38.34
N THR A 383 6.19 5.61 -39.28
CA THR A 383 5.54 5.29 -40.55
C THR A 383 4.26 4.48 -40.31
N ALA A 384 4.32 3.43 -39.50
CA ALA A 384 3.18 2.55 -39.20
C ALA A 384 2.03 3.28 -38.50
N THR A 385 2.31 4.30 -37.67
CA THR A 385 1.32 5.07 -36.90
C THR A 385 0.91 6.40 -37.55
N SER A 386 1.45 6.71 -38.73
CA SER A 386 1.32 8.03 -39.38
C SER A 386 1.76 9.19 -38.46
N LYS A 387 2.97 9.07 -37.91
CA LYS A 387 3.60 9.97 -36.93
C LYS A 387 2.75 10.17 -35.67
N PHE A 388 2.28 9.06 -35.09
CA PHE A 388 1.42 9.07 -33.90
C PHE A 388 0.16 9.96 -34.06
N SER A 389 -0.49 9.89 -35.23
CA SER A 389 -1.68 10.70 -35.52
C SER A 389 -2.81 10.42 -34.53
N ASP A 390 -3.49 11.46 -34.04
CA ASP A 390 -4.67 11.32 -33.18
C ASP A 390 -5.81 10.52 -33.84
N ASN A 391 -5.88 10.47 -35.18
CA ASN A 391 -6.82 9.61 -35.90
C ASN A 391 -6.61 8.11 -35.63
N ASN A 392 -5.39 7.73 -35.25
CA ASN A 392 -5.01 6.36 -34.91
C ASN A 392 -5.08 6.09 -33.39
N LYS A 393 -5.47 7.07 -32.56
CA LYS A 393 -5.50 6.94 -31.11
C LYS A 393 -6.57 5.94 -30.65
N LEU A 394 -6.16 4.86 -30.00
CA LEU A 394 -7.02 3.82 -29.44
C LEU A 394 -7.46 4.13 -28.01
N GLY A 395 -6.59 4.77 -27.23
CA GLY A 395 -6.84 5.15 -25.84
C GLY A 395 -5.67 5.91 -25.22
N GLU A 396 -5.93 6.52 -24.06
CA GLU A 396 -4.95 7.25 -23.24
C GLU A 396 -5.24 6.99 -21.76
N GLY A 397 -4.18 6.86 -20.96
CA GLY A 397 -4.27 6.69 -19.52
C GLY A 397 -2.98 7.13 -18.82
N GLY A 398 -2.88 6.91 -17.51
CA GLY A 398 -1.73 7.35 -16.70
C GLY A 398 -0.36 6.78 -17.11
N PHE A 399 -0.35 5.77 -17.99
CA PHE A 399 0.85 5.09 -18.49
C PHE A 399 1.30 5.57 -19.87
N GLY A 400 0.48 6.37 -20.58
CA GLY A 400 0.78 6.88 -21.92
C GLY A 400 -0.40 6.76 -22.89
N VAL A 401 -0.09 6.87 -24.18
CA VAL A 401 -1.07 6.86 -25.27
C VAL A 401 -0.87 5.61 -26.14
N VAL A 402 -1.97 4.95 -26.50
CA VAL A 402 -1.97 3.78 -27.37
C VAL A 402 -2.50 4.16 -28.74
N PHE A 403 -1.73 3.87 -29.78
CA PHE A 403 -2.08 4.11 -31.19
C PHE A 403 -2.26 2.78 -31.92
N LYS A 404 -3.15 2.75 -32.92
CA LYS A 404 -3.14 1.72 -33.96
C LYS A 404 -2.03 2.03 -34.95
N GLY A 405 -1.34 0.99 -35.43
CA GLY A 405 -0.46 1.11 -36.57
C GLY A 405 -0.63 -0.05 -37.53
N THR A 406 -0.11 0.10 -38.75
CA THR A 406 -0.02 -0.97 -39.74
C THR A 406 1.40 -1.01 -40.26
N LEU A 407 2.10 -2.12 -40.04
CA LEU A 407 3.46 -2.34 -40.55
C LEU A 407 3.44 -2.46 -42.09
N ALA A 408 4.59 -2.25 -42.74
CA ALA A 408 4.71 -2.29 -44.20
C ALA A 408 4.28 -3.62 -44.86
N ASN A 409 4.27 -4.71 -44.09
CA ASN A 409 3.76 -6.03 -44.49
C ASN A 409 2.24 -6.22 -44.29
N GLY A 410 1.50 -5.16 -43.92
CA GLY A 410 0.07 -5.19 -43.65
C GLY A 410 -0.32 -5.66 -42.24
N HIS A 411 0.63 -6.00 -41.38
CA HIS A 411 0.33 -6.48 -40.02
C HIS A 411 -0.11 -5.33 -39.11
N GLU A 412 -1.33 -5.40 -38.59
CA GLU A 412 -1.87 -4.42 -37.65
C GLU A 412 -1.27 -4.58 -36.24
N ILE A 413 -0.86 -3.47 -35.64
CA ILE A 413 -0.19 -3.40 -34.35
C ILE A 413 -0.85 -2.37 -33.41
N ALA A 414 -0.68 -2.57 -32.11
CA ALA A 414 -1.00 -1.58 -31.08
C ALA A 414 0.30 -1.03 -30.47
N VAL A 415 0.48 0.28 -30.54
CA VAL A 415 1.72 0.98 -30.17
C VAL A 415 1.47 1.81 -28.90
N LYS A 416 1.96 1.33 -27.75
CA LYS A 416 1.86 2.00 -26.44
C LYS A 416 3.09 2.89 -26.27
N ARG A 417 2.93 4.20 -26.53
CA ARG A 417 3.98 5.23 -26.34
C ARG A 417 3.88 5.75 -24.91
N LEU A 418 4.91 5.51 -24.10
CA LEU A 418 4.90 5.85 -22.67
C LEU A 418 5.16 7.34 -22.43
N SER A 419 4.62 7.88 -21.35
CA SER A 419 4.75 9.31 -21.03
C SER A 419 6.15 9.67 -20.48
N LYS A 420 6.75 10.72 -21.05
CA LYS A 420 8.09 11.24 -20.70
C LYS A 420 8.21 11.72 -19.23
N SER A 421 7.12 12.15 -18.61
CA SER A 421 7.13 12.74 -17.26
C SER A 421 7.04 11.74 -16.11
N SER A 422 6.93 10.44 -16.40
CA SER A 422 6.58 9.43 -15.41
C SER A 422 7.77 8.59 -14.95
N LYS A 423 8.29 8.83 -13.72
CA LYS A 423 9.23 7.92 -13.02
C LYS A 423 8.67 6.48 -12.91
N GLN A 424 7.36 6.27 -13.12
CA GLN A 424 6.71 4.97 -13.12
C GLN A 424 6.84 4.23 -14.47
N GLY A 425 6.69 4.93 -15.60
CA GLY A 425 6.65 4.32 -16.94
C GLY A 425 7.92 3.55 -17.31
N VAL A 426 9.11 4.01 -16.89
CA VAL A 426 10.39 3.33 -17.16
C VAL A 426 10.48 1.97 -16.46
N GLN A 427 9.93 1.84 -15.23
CA GLN A 427 9.92 0.56 -14.53
C GLN A 427 8.85 -0.38 -15.11
N GLU A 428 7.71 0.16 -15.55
CA GLU A 428 6.65 -0.60 -16.21
C GLU A 428 7.12 -1.15 -17.56
N PHE A 429 7.82 -0.34 -18.36
CA PHE A 429 8.49 -0.77 -19.58
C PHE A 429 9.45 -1.94 -19.32
N LYS A 430 10.34 -1.81 -18.34
CA LYS A 430 11.30 -2.88 -17.98
C LYS A 430 10.58 -4.16 -17.55
N ASN A 431 9.47 -4.04 -16.81
CA ASN A 431 8.65 -5.19 -16.45
C ASN A 431 8.03 -5.80 -17.71
N GLU A 432 7.35 -5.02 -18.56
CA GLU A 432 6.68 -5.52 -19.77
C GLU A 432 7.64 -6.19 -20.77
N VAL A 433 8.82 -5.62 -21.03
CA VAL A 433 9.83 -6.25 -21.90
C VAL A 433 10.40 -7.53 -21.28
N ALA A 434 10.76 -7.52 -19.99
CA ALA A 434 11.36 -8.69 -19.34
C ALA A 434 10.37 -9.86 -19.12
N LEU A 435 9.10 -9.55 -18.90
CA LEU A 435 8.01 -10.49 -18.69
C LEU A 435 7.39 -10.95 -20.02
N VAL A 436 6.76 -10.03 -20.75
CA VAL A 436 5.80 -10.39 -21.81
C VAL A 436 6.49 -10.98 -23.03
N ALA A 437 7.76 -10.63 -23.29
CA ALA A 437 8.57 -11.32 -24.31
C ALA A 437 8.71 -12.84 -24.05
N LYS A 438 8.54 -13.29 -22.81
CA LYS A 438 8.62 -14.71 -22.39
C LYS A 438 7.25 -15.37 -22.18
N LEU A 439 6.14 -14.62 -22.27
CA LEU A 439 4.79 -15.12 -22.04
C LEU A 439 4.07 -15.31 -23.37
N GLN A 440 3.66 -16.55 -23.66
CA GLN A 440 2.94 -16.90 -24.87
C GLN A 440 1.76 -17.80 -24.53
N HIS A 441 0.56 -17.22 -24.52
CA HIS A 441 -0.68 -17.95 -24.28
C HIS A 441 -1.86 -17.28 -24.98
N ARG A 442 -2.84 -18.08 -25.45
CA ARG A 442 -3.96 -17.61 -26.28
C ARG A 442 -4.80 -16.52 -25.60
N ASN A 443 -4.89 -16.56 -24.26
CA ASN A 443 -5.65 -15.60 -23.45
C ASN A 443 -4.79 -14.48 -22.85
N LEU A 444 -3.59 -14.23 -23.38
CA LEU A 444 -2.78 -13.05 -23.10
C LEU A 444 -2.61 -12.21 -24.38
N VAL A 445 -2.35 -10.91 -24.24
CA VAL A 445 -1.91 -10.05 -25.35
C VAL A 445 -0.41 -10.23 -25.56
N ARG A 446 -0.01 -10.57 -26.79
CA ARG A 446 1.38 -10.81 -27.18
C ARG A 446 2.12 -9.50 -27.44
N LEU A 447 3.23 -9.30 -26.73
CA LEU A 447 4.24 -8.29 -27.09
C LEU A 447 4.96 -8.77 -28.36
N LEU A 448 5.02 -7.89 -29.37
CA LEU A 448 5.73 -8.11 -30.63
C LEU A 448 7.15 -7.54 -30.60
N GLY A 449 7.36 -6.49 -29.81
CA GLY A 449 8.66 -5.86 -29.64
C GLY A 449 8.59 -4.52 -28.91
N PHE A 450 9.68 -3.77 -28.94
CA PHE A 450 9.81 -2.46 -28.29
C PHE A 450 10.69 -1.52 -29.11
N CYS A 451 10.66 -0.22 -28.80
CA CYS A 451 11.60 0.77 -29.31
C CYS A 451 12.14 1.61 -28.16
N LEU A 452 13.45 1.85 -28.18
CA LEU A 452 14.22 2.67 -27.26
C LEU A 452 15.16 3.56 -28.07
N GLU A 453 14.71 4.77 -28.40
CA GLU A 453 15.51 5.72 -29.18
C GLU A 453 15.40 7.13 -28.59
N GLY A 454 16.54 7.68 -28.16
CA GLY A 454 16.59 8.96 -27.47
C GLY A 454 15.75 8.96 -26.18
N GLU A 455 14.69 9.75 -26.16
CA GLU A 455 13.71 9.79 -25.05
C GLU A 455 12.47 8.91 -25.28
N GLU A 456 12.33 8.32 -26.48
CA GLU A 456 11.13 7.57 -26.84
C GLU A 456 11.20 6.14 -26.29
N THR A 457 10.20 5.81 -25.47
CA THR A 457 10.03 4.47 -24.87
C THR A 457 8.69 3.92 -25.31
N ILE A 458 8.72 2.90 -26.19
CA ILE A 458 7.53 2.43 -26.91
C ILE A 458 7.46 0.91 -26.84
N LEU A 459 6.25 0.38 -26.63
CA LEU A 459 5.95 -1.06 -26.70
C LEU A 459 5.01 -1.35 -27.86
N VAL A 460 5.30 -2.42 -28.59
CA VAL A 460 4.54 -2.85 -29.77
C VAL A 460 3.87 -4.18 -29.47
N TYR A 461 2.54 -4.19 -29.53
CA TYR A 461 1.66 -5.32 -29.24
C TYR A 461 0.89 -5.76 -30.49
N GLU A 462 0.36 -7.00 -30.46
CA GLU A 462 -0.67 -7.41 -31.42
C GLU A 462 -1.89 -6.48 -31.33
N TYR A 463 -2.48 -6.11 -32.48
CA TYR A 463 -3.73 -5.34 -32.46
C TYR A 463 -4.92 -6.25 -32.11
N VAL A 464 -5.69 -5.86 -31.09
CA VAL A 464 -6.85 -6.63 -30.60
C VAL A 464 -8.14 -5.85 -30.93
N PRO A 465 -8.98 -6.34 -31.87
CA PRO A 465 -9.96 -5.48 -32.56
C PRO A 465 -11.20 -5.11 -31.74
N ASN A 466 -11.68 -5.97 -30.84
CA ASN A 466 -12.91 -5.73 -30.08
C ASN A 466 -12.65 -5.02 -28.73
N LYS A 467 -11.66 -4.10 -28.68
CA LYS A 467 -11.37 -3.23 -27.52
C LYS A 467 -11.31 -4.01 -26.19
N SER A 468 -11.69 -3.36 -25.09
CA SER A 468 -11.70 -3.89 -23.72
C SER A 468 -13.08 -4.37 -23.27
N LEU A 469 -13.12 -5.29 -22.31
CA LEU A 469 -14.35 -5.85 -21.75
C LEU A 469 -15.23 -4.79 -21.05
N ASP A 470 -14.62 -3.79 -20.41
CA ASP A 470 -15.36 -2.69 -19.77
C ASP A 470 -16.16 -1.83 -20.76
N TYR A 471 -15.70 -1.71 -22.02
CA TYR A 471 -16.43 -1.05 -23.10
C TYR A 471 -17.74 -1.78 -23.44
N PHE A 472 -17.75 -3.12 -23.37
CA PHE A 472 -18.95 -3.93 -23.60
C PHE A 472 -19.86 -4.01 -22.37
N LEU A 473 -19.30 -4.15 -21.16
CA LEU A 473 -20.09 -4.22 -19.93
C LEU A 473 -20.73 -2.87 -19.57
N PHE A 474 -19.97 -1.77 -19.66
CA PHE A 474 -20.37 -0.47 -19.12
C PHE A 474 -20.66 0.59 -20.19
N GLY A 475 -20.37 0.31 -21.46
CA GLY A 475 -20.65 1.22 -22.57
C GLY A 475 -22.09 1.73 -22.59
N THR A 476 -22.27 2.93 -23.14
CA THR A 476 -23.56 3.65 -23.19
C THR A 476 -24.52 3.15 -24.26
N LYS A 477 -24.08 2.23 -25.15
CA LYS A 477 -24.89 1.64 -26.23
C LYS A 477 -25.40 0.26 -25.83
N SER A 478 -26.72 0.03 -25.86
CA SER A 478 -27.34 -1.25 -25.49
C SER A 478 -26.87 -2.40 -26.38
N GLU A 479 -26.76 -2.15 -27.69
CA GLU A 479 -26.27 -3.08 -28.73
C GLU A 479 -24.93 -3.77 -28.36
N LYS A 480 -24.07 -3.11 -27.57
CA LYS A 480 -22.78 -3.67 -27.11
C LYS A 480 -22.90 -4.53 -25.86
N ARG A 481 -23.89 -4.28 -25.00
CA ARG A 481 -24.22 -5.17 -23.88
C ARG A 481 -24.96 -6.43 -24.35
N GLU A 482 -25.76 -6.29 -25.41
CA GLU A 482 -26.46 -7.39 -26.08
C GLU A 482 -25.50 -8.38 -26.78
N GLN A 483 -24.32 -7.91 -27.20
CA GLN A 483 -23.22 -8.77 -27.69
C GLN A 483 -22.54 -9.60 -26.59
N LEU A 484 -22.82 -9.33 -25.30
CA LEU A 484 -22.40 -10.16 -24.17
C LEU A 484 -23.60 -10.92 -23.59
N ASP A 485 -24.05 -11.93 -24.32
CA ASP A 485 -24.99 -12.93 -23.82
C ASP A 485 -24.34 -13.79 -22.70
N TRP A 486 -25.13 -14.63 -22.04
CA TRP A 486 -24.63 -15.46 -20.93
C TRP A 486 -23.55 -16.45 -21.39
N SER A 487 -23.66 -17.00 -22.61
CA SER A 487 -22.65 -17.90 -23.17
C SER A 487 -21.31 -17.18 -23.35
N SER A 488 -21.32 -16.00 -23.96
CA SER A 488 -20.13 -15.17 -24.16
C SER A 488 -19.49 -14.75 -22.83
N ARG A 489 -20.30 -14.38 -21.82
CA ARG A 489 -19.79 -14.09 -20.47
C ARG A 489 -19.11 -15.28 -19.81
N CYS A 490 -19.66 -16.49 -19.97
CA CYS A 490 -19.03 -17.72 -19.47
C CYS A 490 -17.70 -18.01 -20.20
N MET A 491 -17.66 -17.92 -21.54
CA MET A 491 -16.43 -18.10 -22.31
C MET A 491 -15.35 -17.07 -21.95
N ILE A 492 -15.74 -15.81 -21.73
CA ILE A 492 -14.85 -14.74 -21.27
C ILE A 492 -14.32 -15.05 -19.86
N THR A 493 -15.19 -15.46 -18.94
CA THR A 493 -14.77 -15.83 -17.58
C THR A 493 -13.79 -17.00 -17.59
N GLU A 494 -14.07 -18.04 -18.38
CA GLU A 494 -13.21 -19.21 -18.51
C GLU A 494 -11.86 -18.85 -19.16
N GLY A 495 -11.87 -18.05 -20.23
CA GLY A 495 -10.63 -17.62 -20.89
C GLY A 495 -9.76 -16.72 -20.01
N ILE A 496 -10.35 -15.83 -19.20
CA ILE A 496 -9.61 -15.06 -18.18
C ILE A 496 -9.01 -16.02 -17.14
N ALA A 497 -9.80 -16.96 -16.61
CA ALA A 497 -9.31 -17.93 -15.62
C ALA A 497 -8.16 -18.79 -16.15
N ARG A 498 -8.23 -19.25 -17.41
CA ARG A 498 -7.13 -19.95 -18.10
C ARG A 498 -5.90 -19.06 -18.28
N GLY A 499 -6.08 -17.78 -18.59
CA GLY A 499 -4.99 -16.81 -18.66
C GLY A 499 -4.28 -16.60 -17.31
N ILE A 500 -5.04 -16.51 -16.23
CA ILE A 500 -4.51 -16.39 -14.86
C ILE A 500 -3.81 -17.67 -14.41
N LEU A 501 -4.40 -18.85 -14.65
CA LEU A 501 -3.79 -20.14 -14.35
C LEU A 501 -2.44 -20.28 -15.05
N TYR A 502 -2.37 -19.91 -16.33
CA TYR A 502 -1.10 -19.91 -17.07
C TYR A 502 -0.05 -19.03 -16.40
N LEU A 503 -0.40 -17.82 -15.95
CA LEU A 503 0.53 -16.91 -15.26
C LEU A 503 0.98 -17.46 -13.89
N HIS A 504 0.12 -18.19 -13.18
CA HIS A 504 0.37 -18.63 -11.80
C HIS A 504 1.09 -19.98 -11.70
N GLU A 505 0.83 -20.89 -12.64
CA GLU A 505 1.22 -22.31 -12.60
C GLU A 505 1.89 -22.81 -13.89
N ASP A 506 1.30 -22.60 -15.08
CA ASP A 506 1.80 -23.24 -16.31
C ASP A 506 2.98 -22.50 -17.00
N SER A 507 3.24 -21.23 -16.66
CA SER A 507 4.36 -20.47 -17.24
C SER A 507 5.68 -20.72 -16.49
N ARG A 508 6.80 -20.70 -17.22
CA ARG A 508 8.17 -20.95 -16.69
C ARG A 508 8.57 -20.09 -15.48
N LEU A 509 7.91 -18.96 -15.28
CA LEU A 509 8.06 -18.08 -14.13
C LEU A 509 6.66 -17.85 -13.56
N ARG A 510 6.50 -17.90 -12.23
CA ARG A 510 5.23 -17.53 -11.59
C ARG A 510 5.06 -16.02 -11.65
N VAL A 511 4.07 -15.54 -12.40
CA VAL A 511 3.78 -14.12 -12.63
C VAL A 511 2.51 -13.71 -11.89
N ILE A 512 2.58 -12.64 -11.12
CA ILE A 512 1.41 -11.99 -10.51
C ILE A 512 1.15 -10.68 -11.24
N HIS A 513 -0.07 -10.49 -11.73
CA HIS A 513 -0.46 -9.36 -12.57
C HIS A 513 -0.66 -8.06 -11.77
N ARG A 514 -1.30 -8.16 -10.60
CA ARG A 514 -1.61 -7.08 -9.63
C ARG A 514 -2.58 -5.98 -10.08
N ASP A 515 -2.84 -5.83 -11.38
CA ASP A 515 -3.84 -4.88 -11.92
C ASP A 515 -4.86 -5.53 -12.88
N LEU A 516 -5.45 -6.65 -12.45
CA LEU A 516 -6.55 -7.30 -13.16
C LEU A 516 -7.86 -6.52 -12.98
N LYS A 517 -8.41 -6.00 -14.08
CA LYS A 517 -9.65 -5.20 -14.12
C LYS A 517 -10.28 -5.23 -15.51
N ALA A 518 -11.55 -4.83 -15.63
CA ALA A 518 -12.31 -4.98 -16.87
C ALA A 518 -11.71 -4.22 -18.08
N SER A 519 -11.00 -3.10 -17.86
CA SER A 519 -10.32 -2.37 -18.95
C SER A 519 -9.05 -3.07 -19.45
N ASN A 520 -8.48 -3.98 -18.65
CA ASN A 520 -7.23 -4.70 -18.96
C ASN A 520 -7.50 -6.08 -19.59
N ILE A 521 -8.76 -6.44 -19.79
CA ILE A 521 -9.17 -7.62 -20.57
C ILE A 521 -9.58 -7.14 -21.96
N LEU A 522 -8.77 -7.40 -22.98
CA LEU A 522 -9.12 -7.11 -24.37
C LEU A 522 -9.88 -8.28 -25.00
N LEU A 523 -10.65 -8.03 -26.06
CA LEU A 523 -11.43 -9.05 -26.78
C LEU A 523 -10.95 -9.18 -28.23
N ASP A 524 -10.61 -10.40 -28.66
CA ASP A 524 -10.21 -10.68 -30.04
C ASP A 524 -11.41 -10.65 -31.02
N GLY A 525 -11.15 -10.87 -32.30
CA GLY A 525 -12.20 -10.87 -33.34
C GLY A 525 -13.33 -11.89 -33.12
N ASN A 526 -13.07 -12.94 -32.33
CA ASN A 526 -14.00 -14.00 -31.97
C ASN A 526 -14.56 -13.84 -30.53
N MET A 527 -14.38 -12.66 -29.91
CA MET A 527 -14.75 -12.35 -28.53
C MET A 527 -14.02 -13.17 -27.45
N ASN A 528 -12.87 -13.79 -27.77
CA ASN A 528 -12.05 -14.42 -26.74
C ASN A 528 -11.31 -13.36 -25.90
N PRO A 529 -11.18 -13.56 -24.57
CA PRO A 529 -10.47 -12.63 -23.71
C PRO A 529 -8.94 -12.78 -23.84
N LYS A 530 -8.25 -11.64 -23.83
CA LYS A 530 -6.80 -11.51 -23.74
C LYS A 530 -6.43 -10.55 -22.62
N ILE A 531 -5.74 -11.04 -21.59
CA ILE A 531 -5.23 -10.22 -20.47
C ILE A 531 -4.07 -9.34 -20.99
N SER A 532 -4.07 -8.07 -20.59
CA SER A 532 -3.16 -7.01 -21.05
C SER A 532 -2.67 -6.13 -19.89
N ASP A 533 -1.70 -5.26 -20.17
CA ASP A 533 -1.16 -4.24 -19.25
C ASP A 533 -0.35 -4.83 -18.07
N PHE A 534 0.78 -5.46 -18.42
CA PHE A 534 1.69 -6.14 -17.50
C PHE A 534 2.69 -5.19 -16.80
N GLY A 535 2.58 -3.87 -16.96
CA GLY A 535 3.48 -2.88 -16.35
C GLY A 535 3.63 -3.06 -14.85
N MET A 536 2.55 -3.47 -14.16
CA MET A 536 2.56 -3.71 -12.73
C MET A 536 2.96 -5.13 -12.31
N ALA A 537 3.18 -6.06 -13.24
CA ALA A 537 3.36 -7.47 -12.90
C ALA A 537 4.71 -7.76 -12.20
N ARG A 538 4.78 -8.90 -11.51
CA ARG A 538 5.93 -9.35 -10.70
C ARG A 538 6.21 -10.84 -10.91
N MET A 539 7.48 -11.22 -10.88
CA MET A 539 7.95 -12.61 -11.02
C MET A 539 8.36 -13.17 -9.66
N PHE A 540 8.05 -14.44 -9.40
CA PHE A 540 8.82 -15.28 -8.48
C PHE A 540 9.71 -16.23 -9.29
N GLY A 541 11.02 -16.22 -8.98
CA GLY A 541 12.04 -16.96 -9.73
C GLY A 541 12.48 -18.28 -9.10
N VAL A 542 11.84 -18.70 -8.00
CA VAL A 542 12.17 -19.93 -7.25
C VAL A 542 10.86 -20.59 -6.82
N GLU A 543 10.80 -21.92 -6.87
CA GLU A 543 9.56 -22.72 -6.73
C GLU A 543 8.85 -22.52 -5.37
N ASP A 544 9.59 -22.20 -4.32
CA ASP A 544 9.10 -22.04 -2.94
C ASP A 544 8.49 -20.65 -2.63
N GLN A 545 8.65 -19.65 -3.50
CA GLN A 545 8.07 -18.31 -3.25
C GLN A 545 6.59 -18.26 -3.67
N THR A 546 5.71 -18.19 -2.66
CA THR A 546 4.25 -18.14 -2.81
C THR A 546 3.67 -16.74 -2.60
N GLN A 547 4.41 -15.86 -1.93
CA GLN A 547 4.00 -14.52 -1.51
C GLN A 547 5.21 -13.56 -1.49
N GLY A 548 4.96 -12.29 -1.78
CA GLY A 548 5.94 -11.21 -1.77
C GLY A 548 5.39 -9.95 -1.12
N ASN A 549 6.28 -9.02 -0.76
CA ASN A 549 5.92 -7.73 -0.16
C ASN A 549 6.43 -6.59 -1.06
N THR A 550 5.67 -5.51 -1.17
CA THR A 550 6.16 -4.25 -1.74
C THR A 550 5.68 -3.04 -0.94
N LYS A 551 6.60 -2.09 -0.70
CA LYS A 551 6.26 -0.76 -0.15
C LYS A 551 5.49 0.13 -1.15
N ARG A 552 5.41 -0.27 -2.42
CA ARG A 552 4.74 0.50 -3.48
C ARG A 552 3.45 -0.22 -3.91
N ILE A 553 2.36 0.14 -3.24
CA ILE A 553 1.00 -0.30 -3.59
C ILE A 553 0.63 0.37 -4.91
N VAL A 554 0.36 -0.43 -5.94
CA VAL A 554 -0.02 0.00 -7.29
C VAL A 554 -1.05 -0.97 -7.85
N GLY A 555 -2.06 -0.42 -8.51
CA GLY A 555 -3.19 -1.18 -9.03
C GLY A 555 -4.47 -0.36 -8.89
N THR A 556 -5.58 -0.90 -9.39
CA THR A 556 -6.84 -0.18 -9.43
C THR A 556 -7.66 -0.40 -8.16
N TYR A 557 -7.94 0.68 -7.44
CA TYR A 557 -8.78 0.66 -6.24
C TYR A 557 -10.13 -0.02 -6.52
N GLY A 558 -10.57 -0.87 -5.59
CA GLY A 558 -11.76 -1.71 -5.74
C GLY A 558 -11.49 -3.10 -6.32
N TYR A 559 -10.38 -3.31 -7.04
CA TYR A 559 -9.92 -4.63 -7.49
C TYR A 559 -8.78 -5.18 -6.62
N MET A 560 -8.05 -4.33 -5.91
CA MET A 560 -6.95 -4.75 -5.02
C MET A 560 -7.47 -5.54 -3.81
N ALA A 561 -6.78 -6.64 -3.49
CA ALA A 561 -7.04 -7.44 -2.30
C ALA A 561 -6.73 -6.65 -1.01
N PRO A 562 -7.44 -6.85 0.11
CA PRO A 562 -7.22 -6.08 1.34
C PRO A 562 -5.79 -6.18 1.87
N GLU A 563 -5.21 -7.37 1.92
CA GLU A 563 -3.83 -7.61 2.35
C GLU A 563 -2.80 -6.91 1.45
N TYR A 564 -3.10 -6.76 0.16
CA TYR A 564 -2.26 -6.02 -0.76
C TYR A 564 -2.40 -4.50 -0.59
N ALA A 565 -3.63 -4.02 -0.41
CA ALA A 565 -3.96 -2.61 -0.25
C ALA A 565 -3.62 -2.03 1.13
N MET A 566 -3.47 -2.88 2.16
CA MET A 566 -3.13 -2.47 3.54
C MET A 566 -1.67 -2.73 3.89
N GLU A 567 -1.12 -3.89 3.51
CA GLU A 567 0.20 -4.35 3.98
C GLU A 567 1.23 -4.48 2.85
N GLY A 568 0.83 -4.20 1.60
CA GLY A 568 1.70 -4.35 0.42
C GLY A 568 1.99 -5.81 0.04
N LEU A 569 1.29 -6.77 0.67
CA LEU A 569 1.48 -8.20 0.48
C LEU A 569 0.77 -8.67 -0.79
N TYR A 570 1.54 -9.12 -1.79
CA TYR A 570 1.01 -9.64 -3.05
C TYR A 570 1.34 -11.13 -3.21
N SER A 571 0.36 -11.89 -3.67
CA SER A 571 0.49 -13.31 -4.00
C SER A 571 -0.41 -13.64 -5.20
N VAL A 572 -0.38 -14.90 -5.65
CA VAL A 572 -1.38 -15.42 -6.59
C VAL A 572 -2.82 -15.20 -6.09
N LYS A 573 -3.05 -15.14 -4.76
CA LYS A 573 -4.38 -14.88 -4.18
C LYS A 573 -4.84 -13.43 -4.38
N SER A 574 -3.92 -12.48 -4.53
CA SER A 574 -4.25 -11.08 -4.82
C SER A 574 -4.89 -10.95 -6.21
N ASP A 575 -4.34 -11.63 -7.21
CA ASP A 575 -4.94 -11.74 -8.55
C ASP A 575 -6.29 -12.49 -8.52
N VAL A 576 -6.40 -13.56 -7.72
CA VAL A 576 -7.68 -14.30 -7.54
C VAL A 576 -8.76 -13.40 -6.92
N PHE A 577 -8.42 -12.51 -5.98
CA PHE A 577 -9.37 -11.53 -5.46
C PHE A 577 -9.82 -10.55 -6.55
N SER A 578 -8.89 -9.99 -7.33
CA SER A 578 -9.22 -9.10 -8.46
C SER A 578 -10.09 -9.80 -9.52
N PHE A 579 -9.82 -11.09 -9.78
CA PHE A 579 -10.66 -11.94 -10.63
C PHE A 579 -12.07 -12.14 -10.05
N GLY A 580 -12.22 -12.27 -8.74
CA GLY A 580 -13.52 -12.30 -8.07
C GLY A 580 -14.33 -11.02 -8.29
N ILE A 581 -13.69 -9.85 -8.28
CA ILE A 581 -14.34 -8.57 -8.60
C ILE A 581 -14.74 -8.51 -10.09
N LEU A 582 -13.82 -8.90 -10.99
CA LEU A 582 -14.12 -9.06 -12.43
C LEU A 582 -15.34 -9.96 -12.69
N LEU A 583 -15.45 -11.08 -11.97
CA LEU A 583 -16.57 -12.00 -12.08
C LEU A 583 -17.90 -11.33 -11.67
N LEU A 584 -17.91 -10.55 -10.58
CA LEU A 584 -19.09 -9.79 -10.17
C LEU A 584 -19.49 -8.74 -11.22
N GLU A 585 -18.52 -8.07 -11.84
CA GLU A 585 -18.78 -7.12 -12.93
C GLU A 585 -19.34 -7.81 -14.19
N ILE A 586 -18.76 -8.95 -14.59
CA ILE A 586 -19.23 -9.77 -15.72
C ILE A 586 -20.66 -10.27 -15.48
N ILE A 587 -20.96 -10.79 -14.28
CA ILE A 587 -22.29 -11.31 -13.95
C ILE A 587 -23.33 -10.18 -13.88
N THR A 588 -23.02 -9.10 -13.16
CA THR A 588 -24.01 -8.03 -12.91
C THR A 588 -24.15 -7.03 -14.06
N GLY A 589 -23.14 -6.90 -14.92
CA GLY A 589 -23.04 -5.81 -15.90
C GLY A 589 -22.91 -4.42 -15.24
N ARG A 590 -22.58 -4.36 -13.94
CA ARG A 590 -22.44 -3.10 -13.18
C ARG A 590 -20.97 -2.87 -12.83
N ARG A 591 -20.53 -1.62 -12.98
CA ARG A 591 -19.17 -1.21 -12.61
C ARG A 591 -19.03 -1.19 -11.09
N ASN A 592 -17.88 -1.63 -10.58
CA ASN A 592 -17.53 -1.51 -9.18
C ASN A 592 -17.25 -0.03 -8.84
N PHE A 593 -18.24 0.66 -8.28
CA PHE A 593 -18.12 2.07 -7.93
C PHE A 593 -17.44 2.27 -6.56
N LEU A 594 -16.57 3.29 -6.50
CA LEU A 594 -15.87 3.76 -5.29
C LEU A 594 -16.00 5.29 -5.09
N GLY A 595 -16.99 5.91 -5.74
CA GLY A 595 -17.31 7.33 -5.58
C GLY A 595 -18.40 7.56 -4.53
N PHE A 596 -18.19 8.53 -3.65
CA PHE A 596 -19.22 9.00 -2.71
C PHE A 596 -20.37 9.69 -3.44
N HIS A 597 -21.41 8.93 -3.79
CA HIS A 597 -22.73 9.47 -4.11
C HIS A 597 -23.80 8.84 -3.21
N PRO A 598 -24.70 9.64 -2.61
CA PRO A 598 -25.71 9.13 -1.69
C PRO A 598 -26.85 8.46 -2.46
N THR A 599 -26.76 7.15 -2.63
CA THR A 599 -27.91 6.31 -2.99
C THR A 599 -28.10 5.25 -1.91
N ASN A 600 -29.34 5.03 -1.47
CA ASN A 600 -29.67 4.27 -0.26
C ASN A 600 -29.53 2.73 -0.41
N HIS A 601 -28.64 2.27 -1.29
CA HIS A 601 -28.38 0.86 -1.57
C HIS A 601 -26.87 0.58 -1.57
N ALA A 602 -26.49 -0.68 -1.30
CA ALA A 602 -25.14 -1.10 -0.93
C ALA A 602 -24.00 -0.39 -1.70
N PRO A 603 -23.04 0.27 -1.01
CA PRO A 603 -22.11 1.21 -1.66
C PRO A 603 -21.04 0.57 -2.55
N THR A 604 -20.90 -0.76 -2.56
CA THR A 604 -19.98 -1.51 -3.45
C THR A 604 -20.58 -2.86 -3.83
N LEU A 605 -20.08 -3.49 -4.90
CA LEU A 605 -20.49 -4.86 -5.29
C LEU A 605 -20.22 -5.87 -4.17
N ILE A 606 -19.11 -5.71 -3.44
CA ILE A 606 -18.76 -6.51 -2.25
C ILE A 606 -19.82 -6.35 -1.15
N GLY A 607 -20.28 -5.13 -0.91
CA GLY A 607 -21.37 -4.84 0.03
C GLY A 607 -22.69 -5.49 -0.37
N TYR A 608 -23.02 -5.48 -1.67
CA TYR A 608 -24.24 -6.09 -2.19
C TYR A 608 -24.27 -7.61 -1.98
N VAL A 609 -23.16 -8.31 -2.29
CA VAL A 609 -23.03 -9.76 -2.05
C VAL A 609 -23.13 -10.08 -0.55
N ARG A 610 -22.45 -9.30 0.32
CA ARG A 610 -22.53 -9.48 1.77
C ARG A 610 -23.95 -9.30 2.33
N LEU A 611 -24.71 -8.33 1.82
CA LEU A 611 -26.10 -8.09 2.24
C LEU A 611 -27.06 -9.17 1.70
N GLY A 612 -26.86 -9.64 0.47
CA GLY A 612 -27.63 -10.75 -0.11
C GLY A 612 -27.54 -12.03 0.72
N SER A 613 -26.38 -12.32 1.31
CA SER A 613 -26.17 -13.45 2.22
C SER A 613 -26.96 -13.40 3.52
N TYR A 614 -27.48 -12.24 3.94
CA TYR A 614 -28.37 -12.09 5.10
C TYR A 614 -29.88 -12.07 4.71
N GLY A 615 -30.20 -11.99 3.42
CA GLY A 615 -31.57 -11.74 2.94
C GLY A 615 -32.40 -12.97 2.57
N THR A 616 -31.80 -14.15 2.45
CA THR A 616 -32.46 -15.36 1.91
C THR A 616 -33.27 -16.15 2.94
N LYS A 617 -34.32 -15.55 3.50
CA LYS A 617 -35.42 -16.35 4.07
C LYS A 617 -36.27 -16.95 2.94
N ARG A 618 -36.39 -18.28 2.93
CA ARG A 618 -37.14 -19.09 1.96
C ARG A 618 -38.56 -18.55 1.75
N LYS A 619 -38.92 -18.16 0.52
CA LYS A 619 -40.32 -18.23 0.06
C LYS A 619 -40.57 -19.65 -0.45
N GLY A 620 -41.17 -20.49 0.39
CA GLY A 620 -41.75 -21.76 -0.06
C GLY A 620 -43.06 -21.52 -0.80
N TRP A 621 -43.37 -22.37 -1.78
CA TRP A 621 -44.71 -22.44 -2.39
C TRP A 621 -45.64 -23.27 -1.50
N SER A 622 -46.62 -22.60 -0.90
CA SER A 622 -47.98 -23.09 -0.62
C SER A 622 -48.82 -21.91 -0.14
#